data_AF-A0A9E4EX81-F1
#
_entry.id   AF-A0A9E4EX81-F1
#
_cell.length_a   1.000
_cell.length_b   1.000
_cell.length_c   1.000
_cell.angle_alpha   90.00
_cell.angle_beta   90.00
_cell.angle_gamma   90.00
#
_symmetry.space_group_name_H-M   'P 1'
#
loop_
_entity.id
_entity.type
_entity.pdbx_description
1 polymer ?
#
loop_
_entity_poly.entity_id
_entity_poly.type
_entity_poly.pdbx_seq_one_letter_code
_entity_poly.pdbx_strand_id
1 'polypeptide(L)'
;PYHVVNSMWMLDDFTAANGATRCVPGSHRRLGKVTDYMEDRLADHPEQVHLTGRAGSIAVFNGSLWHSSYRNDSNAPRRTLHCAFIAREHPQQTNQREYLRPTTAQRLSPLARYILDVE
;
A
#
# COMPACT_ATOMS: atom_id res chain seq x y z
N PRO A 1 -11.67 10.19 10.86
CA PRO A 1 -11.99 9.77 9.47
C PRO A 1 -10.76 9.13 8.82
N TYR A 2 -10.94 8.18 7.90
CA TYR A 2 -9.83 7.54 7.18
C TYR A 2 -9.57 8.32 5.89
N HIS A 3 -8.36 8.86 5.75
CA HIS A 3 -8.02 9.74 4.63
C HIS A 3 -7.04 9.10 3.64
N VAL A 4 -6.64 7.84 3.86
CA VAL A 4 -5.64 7.15 3.03
C VAL A 4 -6.18 5.79 2.61
N VAL A 5 -5.99 5.45 1.34
CA VAL A 5 -6.21 4.10 0.80
C VAL A 5 -4.98 3.70 -0.02
N ASN A 6 -4.54 2.45 0.14
CA ASN A 6 -3.51 1.87 -0.70
C ASN A 6 -4.15 1.00 -1.77
N SER A 7 -3.66 1.11 -3.00
CA SER A 7 -3.77 0.07 -4.02
C SER A 7 -2.38 -0.54 -4.21
N MET A 8 -2.27 -1.82 -3.85
CA MET A 8 -1.02 -2.58 -3.94
C MET A 8 -1.13 -3.54 -5.12
N TRP A 9 -0.38 -3.23 -6.17
CA TRP A 9 -0.34 -4.01 -7.40
C TRP A 9 0.70 -5.12 -7.28
N MET A 10 0.26 -6.35 -7.46
CA MET A 10 1.11 -7.53 -7.46
C MET A 10 1.77 -7.63 -8.85
N LEU A 11 3.05 -7.31 -8.97
CA LEU A 11 3.78 -7.39 -10.25
C LEU A 11 4.28 -8.82 -10.54
N ASP A 12 4.41 -9.61 -9.48
CA ASP A 12 4.67 -11.05 -9.48
C ASP A 12 3.55 -11.77 -8.72
N ASP A 13 3.48 -13.09 -8.82
CA ASP A 13 2.59 -13.88 -7.96
C ASP A 13 2.94 -13.67 -6.48
N PHE A 14 1.94 -13.42 -5.65
CA PHE A 14 2.09 -13.36 -4.20
C PHE A 14 1.64 -14.68 -3.59
N THR A 15 2.53 -15.33 -2.86
CA THR A 15 2.31 -16.62 -2.20
C THR A 15 2.72 -16.53 -0.73
N ALA A 16 2.26 -17.48 0.09
CA ALA A 16 2.67 -17.55 1.49
C ALA A 16 4.20 -17.72 1.66
N ALA A 17 4.88 -18.33 0.68
CA ALA A 17 6.31 -18.61 0.76
C ALA A 17 7.21 -17.45 0.29
N ASN A 18 6.69 -16.50 -0.50
CA ASN A 18 7.52 -15.46 -1.12
C ASN A 18 7.36 -14.06 -0.49
N GLY A 19 6.94 -14.02 0.78
CA GLY A 19 6.80 -12.76 1.51
C GLY A 19 5.61 -11.92 1.07
N ALA A 20 4.49 -12.56 0.69
CA ALA A 20 3.23 -11.87 0.50
C ALA A 20 2.92 -10.95 1.71
N THR A 21 2.36 -9.78 1.42
CA THR A 21 2.02 -8.81 2.46
C THR A 21 1.04 -9.44 3.42
N ARG A 22 1.35 -9.43 4.73
CA ARG A 22 0.40 -9.83 5.77
C ARG A 22 -0.40 -8.62 6.24
N CYS A 23 -1.64 -8.84 6.64
CA CYS A 23 -2.46 -7.82 7.28
C CYS A 23 -3.34 -8.42 8.38
N VAL A 24 -3.85 -7.58 9.28
CA VAL A 24 -4.81 -7.98 10.32
C VAL A 24 -6.18 -7.40 9.95
N PRO A 25 -7.12 -8.21 9.43
CA PRO A 25 -8.45 -7.73 9.03
C PRO A 25 -9.15 -6.97 10.16
N GLY A 26 -9.83 -5.87 9.82
CA GLY A 26 -10.57 -5.06 10.79
C GLY A 26 -9.70 -4.16 11.69
N SER A 27 -8.38 -4.29 11.71
CA SER A 27 -7.54 -3.52 12.64
C SER A 27 -7.54 -2.00 12.41
N HIS A 28 -7.91 -1.54 11.20
CA HIS A 28 -8.15 -0.13 10.92
C HIS A 28 -9.23 0.50 11.81
N ARG A 29 -10.12 -0.30 12.41
CA ARG A 29 -11.18 0.15 13.34
C ARG A 29 -10.68 0.33 14.77
N ARG A 30 -9.46 -0.12 15.08
CA ARG A 30 -8.84 0.03 16.41
C ARG A 30 -8.23 1.43 16.52
N LEU A 31 -8.40 2.06 17.69
CA LEU A 31 -7.82 3.37 17.98
C LEU A 31 -6.46 3.20 18.65
N GLY A 32 -5.52 4.11 18.42
CA GLY A 32 -4.18 4.04 19.00
C GLY A 32 -3.14 3.43 18.06
N LYS A 33 -1.94 3.18 18.58
CA LYS A 33 -0.79 2.65 17.86
C LYS A 33 -0.77 1.13 17.96
N VAL A 34 -0.09 0.46 17.02
CA VAL A 34 0.11 -1.00 17.08
C VAL A 34 0.72 -1.45 18.41
N THR A 35 1.60 -0.63 19.02
CA THR A 35 2.20 -0.91 20.34
C THR A 35 1.24 -0.95 21.50
N ASP A 36 0.06 -0.38 21.35
CA ASP A 36 -0.94 -0.38 22.41
C ASP A 36 -1.63 -1.76 22.49
N TYR A 37 -1.41 -2.62 21.48
CA TYR A 37 -2.04 -3.94 21.33
C TYR A 37 -1.04 -5.09 21.17
N MET A 38 0.23 -4.80 20.88
CA MET A 38 1.28 -5.79 20.66
C MET A 38 2.60 -5.29 21.24
N GLU A 39 3.23 -6.10 22.09
CA GLU A 39 4.57 -5.81 22.62
C GLU A 39 5.63 -5.93 21.53
N ASP A 40 5.67 -7.06 20.83
CA ASP A 40 6.55 -7.28 19.68
C ASP A 40 5.80 -7.07 18.35
N ARG A 41 6.22 -6.06 17.59
CA ARG A 41 5.64 -5.71 16.27
C ARG A 41 6.09 -6.66 15.15
N LEU A 42 7.17 -7.40 15.36
CA LEU A 42 7.72 -8.32 14.38
C LEU A 42 7.08 -9.72 14.51
N ALA A 43 6.61 -10.08 15.70
CA ALA A 43 5.88 -11.30 15.96
C ALA A 43 4.67 -11.48 15.04
N ASP A 44 4.28 -12.74 14.86
CA ASP A 44 3.03 -13.07 14.16
C ASP A 44 1.83 -12.65 14.99
N HIS A 45 0.85 -12.02 14.33
CA HIS A 45 -0.44 -11.74 14.94
C HIS A 45 -1.38 -12.93 14.67
N PRO A 46 -2.12 -13.44 15.66
CA PRO A 46 -2.94 -14.65 15.50
C PRO A 46 -4.03 -14.51 14.44
N GLU A 47 -4.56 -13.31 14.26
CA GLU A 47 -5.57 -13.00 13.22
C GLU A 47 -4.96 -12.54 11.88
N GLN A 48 -3.65 -12.61 11.69
CA GLN A 48 -3.04 -12.15 10.44
C GLN A 48 -3.43 -13.05 9.26
N VAL A 49 -3.62 -12.43 8.09
CA VAL A 49 -3.83 -13.13 6.82
C VAL A 49 -2.81 -12.65 5.80
N HIS A 50 -2.45 -13.50 4.85
CA HIS A 50 -1.54 -13.15 3.75
C HIS A 50 -2.36 -12.74 2.51
N LEU A 51 -2.08 -11.55 1.99
CA LEU A 51 -2.64 -11.07 0.73
C LEU A 51 -1.96 -11.79 -0.42
N THR A 52 -2.52 -12.90 -0.85
CA THR A 52 -2.03 -13.72 -1.97
C THR A 52 -2.83 -13.43 -3.25
N GLY A 53 -2.22 -13.69 -4.40
CA GLY A 53 -2.84 -13.41 -5.70
C GLY A 53 -1.86 -13.60 -6.84
N ARG A 54 -2.37 -13.68 -8.06
CA ARG A 54 -1.53 -13.78 -9.26
C ARG A 54 -0.99 -12.41 -9.68
N ALA A 55 0.11 -12.38 -10.41
CA ALA A 55 0.60 -11.18 -11.07
C ALA A 55 -0.55 -10.46 -11.83
N GLY A 56 -0.63 -9.15 -11.65
CA GLY A 56 -1.74 -8.30 -12.12
C GLY A 56 -2.89 -8.13 -11.13
N SER A 57 -2.93 -8.89 -10.04
CA SER A 57 -3.93 -8.70 -8.97
C SER A 57 -3.66 -7.41 -8.18
N ILE A 58 -4.71 -6.81 -7.63
CA ILE A 58 -4.62 -5.58 -6.84
C ILE A 58 -5.29 -5.80 -5.48
N ALA A 59 -4.55 -5.57 -4.40
CA ALA A 59 -5.12 -5.46 -3.08
C ALA A 59 -5.43 -3.98 -2.78
N VAL A 60 -6.70 -3.67 -2.52
CA VAL A 60 -7.14 -2.33 -2.10
C VAL A 60 -7.51 -2.36 -0.64
N PHE A 61 -6.89 -1.52 0.18
CA PHE A 61 -7.14 -1.50 1.61
C PHE A 61 -6.95 -0.12 2.22
N ASN A 62 -7.66 0.11 3.34
CA ASN A 62 -7.56 1.33 4.14
C ASN A 62 -6.13 1.51 4.67
N GLY A 63 -5.57 2.73 4.58
CA GLY A 63 -4.21 3.03 5.01
C GLY A 63 -3.95 2.80 6.50
N SER A 64 -4.98 2.78 7.34
CA SER A 64 -4.88 2.44 8.76
C SER A 64 -4.94 0.94 9.06
N LEU A 65 -5.14 0.08 8.05
CA LEU A 65 -5.06 -1.36 8.25
C LEU A 65 -3.63 -1.73 8.67
N TRP A 66 -3.48 -2.54 9.71
CA TRP A 66 -2.17 -3.03 10.11
C TRP A 66 -1.70 -4.04 9.07
N HIS A 67 -0.55 -3.78 8.48
CA HIS A 67 0.02 -4.59 7.42
C HIS A 67 1.54 -4.47 7.42
N SER A 68 2.20 -5.50 6.90
CA SER A 68 3.65 -5.49 6.68
C SER A 68 4.00 -6.45 5.54
N SER A 69 5.17 -6.28 4.94
CA SER A 69 5.80 -7.40 4.23
C SER A 69 6.00 -8.58 5.20
N TYR A 70 6.19 -9.77 4.65
CA TYR A 70 6.51 -10.96 5.43
C TYR A 70 7.79 -11.62 4.92
N ARG A 71 8.24 -12.68 5.62
CA ARG A 71 9.47 -13.39 5.27
C ARG A 71 9.35 -14.00 3.87
N ASN A 72 10.35 -13.71 3.04
CA ASN A 72 10.47 -14.29 1.71
C ASN A 72 11.46 -15.45 1.79
N ASP A 73 10.94 -16.68 1.85
CA ASP A 73 11.70 -17.92 1.89
C ASP A 73 11.97 -18.49 0.48
N SER A 74 11.62 -17.72 -0.57
CA SER A 74 11.94 -18.07 -1.94
C SER A 74 13.34 -17.56 -2.34
N ASN A 75 13.86 -18.11 -3.44
CA ASN A 75 15.19 -17.75 -3.96
C ASN A 75 15.13 -16.58 -4.97
N ALA A 76 14.07 -15.78 -4.96
CA ALA A 76 13.85 -14.69 -5.91
C ALA A 76 13.20 -13.46 -5.26
N PRO A 77 13.47 -12.24 -5.77
CA PRO A 77 12.75 -11.05 -5.35
C PRO A 77 11.27 -11.13 -5.78
N ARG A 78 10.38 -10.53 -4.98
CA ARG A 78 8.95 -10.40 -5.28
C ARG A 78 8.56 -8.93 -5.35
N ARG A 79 8.18 -8.46 -6.53
CA ARG A 79 7.94 -7.04 -6.83
C ARG A 79 6.49 -6.65 -6.56
N THR A 80 6.33 -5.45 -6.07
CA THR A 80 5.04 -4.82 -5.76
C THR A 80 5.10 -3.36 -6.15
N LEU A 81 3.98 -2.80 -6.61
CA LEU A 81 3.84 -1.36 -6.79
C LEU A 81 2.79 -0.84 -5.81
N HIS A 82 3.21 0.06 -4.91
CA HIS A 82 2.33 0.73 -3.98
C HIS A 82 1.88 2.07 -4.55
N CYS A 83 0.58 2.23 -4.71
CA CYS A 83 -0.03 3.51 -5.06
C CYS A 83 -0.95 3.93 -3.91
N ALA A 84 -0.45 4.87 -3.10
CA ALA A 84 -1.20 5.48 -2.01
C ALA A 84 -2.03 6.66 -2.54
N PHE A 85 -3.31 6.67 -2.21
CA PHE A 85 -4.20 7.81 -2.45
C PHE A 85 -4.54 8.43 -1.11
N ILE A 86 -4.43 9.75 -1.05
CA ILE A 86 -4.75 10.54 0.14
C ILE A 86 -5.86 11.54 -0.20
N ALA A 87 -6.70 11.85 0.79
CA ALA A 87 -7.70 12.90 0.66
C ALA A 87 -7.02 14.24 0.33
N ARG A 88 -7.68 15.04 -0.53
CA ARG A 88 -7.10 16.22 -1.19
C ARG A 88 -6.71 17.33 -0.21
N GLU A 89 -7.34 17.39 0.96
CA GLU A 89 -7.03 18.32 2.03
C GLU A 89 -5.69 18.07 2.73
N HIS A 90 -5.00 16.97 2.40
CA HIS A 90 -3.71 16.61 2.97
C HIS A 90 -2.58 16.65 1.93
N PRO A 91 -1.33 16.94 2.38
CA PRO A 91 -0.18 16.95 1.49
C PRO A 91 0.12 15.55 0.94
N GLN A 92 0.54 15.50 -0.31
CA GLN A 92 1.08 14.28 -0.91
C GLN A 92 2.39 13.88 -0.23
N GLN A 93 2.66 12.58 -0.15
CA GLN A 93 3.95 12.08 0.33
C GLN A 93 5.11 12.52 -0.59
N THR A 94 4.85 12.60 -1.90
CA THR A 94 5.77 13.14 -2.90
C THR A 94 5.03 14.21 -3.67
N ASN A 95 5.55 15.45 -3.64
CA ASN A 95 5.02 16.56 -4.43
C ASN A 95 5.26 16.29 -5.92
N GLN A 96 4.24 15.79 -6.62
CA GLN A 96 4.40 15.38 -8.02
C GLN A 96 4.73 16.56 -8.94
N ARG A 97 4.28 17.78 -8.62
CA ARG A 97 4.54 19.00 -9.43
C ARG A 97 6.03 19.27 -9.59
N GLU A 98 6.79 19.07 -8.52
CA GLU A 98 8.23 19.35 -8.47
C GLU A 98 9.04 18.46 -9.43
N TYR A 99 8.58 17.23 -9.65
CA TYR A 99 9.28 16.23 -10.47
C TYR A 99 8.60 16.00 -11.83
N LEU A 100 7.52 16.74 -12.15
CA LEU A 100 6.78 16.55 -13.38
C LEU A 100 7.55 17.12 -14.57
N ARG A 101 7.98 16.22 -15.48
CA ARG A 101 8.61 16.62 -16.73
C ARG A 101 7.58 17.18 -17.73
N PRO A 102 7.93 18.20 -18.54
CA PRO A 102 7.04 18.74 -19.57
C PRO A 102 6.47 17.69 -20.53
N THR A 103 7.31 16.74 -20.96
CA THR A 103 6.90 15.65 -21.87
C THR A 103 5.90 14.69 -21.23
N THR A 104 5.99 14.47 -19.91
CA THR A 104 4.98 13.70 -19.17
C THR A 104 3.69 14.51 -19.05
N ALA A 105 3.77 15.80 -18.69
CA ALA A 105 2.61 16.68 -18.51
C ALA A 105 1.70 16.75 -19.74
N GLN A 106 2.29 16.80 -20.93
CA GLN A 106 1.57 16.81 -22.21
C GLN A 106 0.72 15.56 -22.47
N ARG A 107 1.06 14.44 -21.83
CA ARG A 107 0.38 13.15 -22.00
C ARG A 107 -0.69 12.87 -20.94
N LEU A 108 -0.76 13.70 -19.89
CA LEU A 108 -1.72 13.48 -18.81
C LEU A 108 -3.11 13.93 -19.22
N SER A 109 -4.11 13.06 -18.99
CA SER A 109 -5.52 13.43 -19.08
C SER A 109 -5.92 14.38 -17.95
N PRO A 110 -7.04 15.13 -18.08
CA PRO A 110 -7.55 15.97 -16.99
C PRO A 110 -7.71 15.22 -15.67
N LEU A 111 -8.23 13.97 -15.72
CA LEU A 111 -8.36 13.13 -14.53
C LEU A 111 -7.00 12.77 -13.91
N ALA A 112 -6.00 12.42 -14.74
CA ALA A 112 -4.68 12.08 -14.22
C ALA A 112 -4.00 13.28 -13.56
N ARG A 113 -4.18 14.49 -14.13
CA ARG A 113 -3.65 15.73 -13.54
C ARG A 113 -4.31 16.06 -12.21
N TYR A 114 -5.63 15.87 -12.13
CA TYR A 114 -6.36 15.97 -10.87
C TYR A 114 -5.83 14.98 -9.84
N ILE A 115 -5.76 13.68 -10.15
CA ILE A 115 -5.31 12.63 -9.22
C ILE A 115 -3.88 12.88 -8.74
N LEU A 116 -2.99 13.29 -9.63
CA LEU A 116 -1.58 13.55 -9.31
C LEU A 116 -1.37 14.91 -8.65
N ASP A 117 -2.42 15.74 -8.50
CA ASP A 117 -2.34 17.11 -8.00
C ASP A 117 -1.22 17.90 -8.67
N VAL A 118 -1.23 17.96 -10.01
CA VAL A 118 -0.19 18.64 -10.80
C VAL A 118 -0.65 19.87 -11.57
N GLU A 119 -1.88 20.30 -11.33
CA GLU A 119 -2.47 21.55 -11.83
C GLU A 119 -2.67 22.55 -10.70
#